data_AF-R0M4X4-F1
#
_entry.id   AF-R0M4X4-F1
#
_cell.length_a   1.000
_cell.length_b   1.000
_cell.length_c   1.000
_cell.angle_alpha   90.00
_cell.angle_beta   90.00
_cell.angle_gamma   90.00
#
_symmetry.space_group_name_H-M   'P 1'
#
loop_
_entity.id
_entity.type
_entity.pdbx_description
1 polymer ?
#
loop_
_entity_poly.entity_id
_entity_poly.type
_entity_poly.pdbx_seq_one_letter_code
_entity_poly.pdbx_strand_id
1 'polypeptide(L)'
;MNIPYLYDQPVANLSGGELQRIAIAMCLGKEANIYLLDEPSAFLDSDQRIVISKVIKRFIYQRKKCAFIVEHDLIVGTYLADKVIVFEGEPGVRSRAYKPMDLQSGMNIFLKNLDVTFRRDSTNYRPRVNKPGSAKDKTPKRRE
;
A
#
# COMPACT_ATOMS: atom_id res chain seq x y z
N MET A 1 8.66 -15.18 2.43
CA MET A 1 9.30 -14.74 1.18
C MET A 1 10.23 -15.86 0.76
N ASN A 2 9.84 -16.68 -0.22
CA ASN A 2 10.67 -17.81 -0.66
C ASN A 2 11.70 -17.28 -1.67
N ILE A 3 12.96 -17.18 -1.27
CA ILE A 3 14.09 -16.68 -2.06
C ILE A 3 15.19 -17.73 -2.28
N PRO A 4 15.45 -18.72 -1.39
CA PRO A 4 16.60 -19.62 -1.56
C PRO A 4 16.68 -20.35 -2.91
N TYR A 5 15.54 -20.66 -3.55
CA TYR A 5 15.52 -21.29 -4.87
C TYR A 5 16.05 -20.40 -6.01
N LEU A 6 16.26 -19.10 -5.76
CA LEU A 6 16.74 -18.10 -6.71
C LEU A 6 18.25 -17.84 -6.61
N TYR A 7 18.94 -18.41 -5.63
CA TYR A 7 20.35 -18.07 -5.37
C TYR A 7 21.28 -18.42 -6.53
N ASP A 8 21.00 -19.52 -7.22
CA ASP A 8 21.81 -19.99 -8.35
C ASP A 8 21.28 -19.52 -9.71
N GLN A 9 20.21 -18.70 -9.72
CA GLN A 9 19.59 -18.22 -10.96
C GLN A 9 20.27 -16.93 -11.45
N PRO A 10 20.70 -16.86 -12.73
CA PRO A 10 21.16 -15.62 -13.31
C PRO A 10 20.07 -14.54 -13.24
N VAL A 11 20.43 -13.32 -12.84
CA VAL A 11 19.49 -12.20 -12.69
C VAL A 11 18.70 -11.94 -13.99
N ALA A 12 19.33 -12.11 -15.15
CA ALA A 12 18.70 -11.94 -16.45
C ALA A 12 17.54 -12.93 -16.73
N ASN A 13 17.47 -14.05 -16.00
CA ASN A 13 16.46 -15.09 -16.19
C ASN A 13 15.29 -14.98 -15.21
N LEU A 14 15.33 -14.01 -14.29
CA LEU A 14 14.31 -13.85 -13.26
C LEU A 14 13.07 -13.15 -13.81
N SER A 15 11.89 -13.63 -13.39
CA SER A 15 10.63 -12.95 -13.66
C SER A 15 10.54 -11.61 -12.91
N GLY A 16 9.65 -10.71 -13.34
CA GLY A 16 9.45 -9.42 -12.66
C GLY A 16 9.07 -9.56 -11.18
N GLY A 17 8.27 -10.56 -10.82
CA GLY A 17 7.91 -10.83 -9.42
C GLY A 17 9.06 -11.38 -8.58
N GLU A 18 9.99 -12.13 -9.19
CA GLU A 18 11.24 -12.58 -8.55
C GLU A 18 12.19 -11.39 -8.37
N LEU A 19 12.33 -10.59 -9.44
CA LEU A 19 12.74 -9.19 -9.48
C LEU A 19 12.44 -8.45 -8.17
N GLN A 20 11.14 -8.26 -7.98
CA GLN A 20 10.59 -7.47 -6.90
C GLN A 20 10.91 -8.06 -5.53
N ARG A 21 10.78 -9.39 -5.36
CA ARG A 21 11.08 -10.05 -4.08
C ARG A 21 12.54 -9.89 -3.67
N ILE A 22 13.46 -10.04 -4.61
CA ILE A 22 14.89 -9.86 -4.35
C ILE A 22 15.19 -8.39 -4.03
N ALA A 23 14.64 -7.45 -4.81
CA ALA A 23 14.83 -6.02 -4.56
C ALA A 23 14.37 -5.60 -3.16
N ILE A 24 13.20 -6.07 -2.73
CA ILE A 24 12.68 -5.81 -1.38
C ILE A 24 13.58 -6.45 -0.31
N ALA A 25 14.00 -7.71 -0.51
CA ALA A 25 14.90 -8.38 0.43
C ALA A 25 16.25 -7.66 0.56
N MET A 26 16.82 -7.18 -0.54
CA MET A 26 18.04 -6.39 -0.56
C MET A 26 17.86 -5.05 0.17
N CYS A 27 16.72 -4.37 -0.05
CA CYS A 27 16.41 -3.12 0.64
C CYS A 27 16.33 -3.32 2.15
N LEU A 28 15.54 -4.30 2.61
CA LEU A 28 15.38 -4.61 4.04
C LEU A 28 16.66 -5.20 4.68
N GLY A 29 17.49 -5.88 3.89
CA GLY A 29 18.76 -6.44 4.35
C GLY A 29 19.82 -5.39 4.69
N LYS A 30 19.71 -4.19 4.12
CA LYS A 30 20.60 -3.06 4.47
C LYS A 30 20.18 -2.46 5.80
N GLU A 31 21.15 -2.18 6.67
CA GLU A 31 20.88 -1.44 7.89
C GLU A 31 20.62 0.04 7.55
N ALA A 32 19.42 0.52 7.88
CA ALA A 32 19.02 1.90 7.67
C ALA A 32 18.11 2.38 8.80
N ASN A 33 18.03 3.70 8.96
CA ASN A 33 17.07 4.33 9.87
C ASN A 33 15.70 4.52 9.22
N ILE A 34 15.69 4.74 7.90
CA ILE A 34 14.51 4.97 7.08
C ILE A 34 14.62 4.09 5.84
N TYR A 35 13.54 3.37 5.52
CA TYR A 35 13.39 2.58 4.31
C TYR A 35 12.41 3.25 3.37
N LEU A 36 12.74 3.29 2.08
CA LEU A 36 11.86 3.80 1.03
C LEU A 36 11.53 2.64 0.11
N LEU A 37 10.24 2.32 -0.04
CA LEU A 37 9.77 1.28 -0.95
C LEU A 37 8.78 1.91 -1.93
N ASP A 38 9.14 1.87 -3.21
CA ASP A 38 8.29 2.36 -4.29
C ASP A 38 7.58 1.18 -4.95
N GLU A 39 6.26 1.15 -4.84
CA GLU A 39 5.36 0.10 -5.36
C GLU A 39 5.84 -1.35 -5.08
N PRO A 40 6.07 -1.75 -3.82
CA PRO A 40 6.53 -3.10 -3.50
C PRO A 40 5.57 -4.22 -3.96
N SER A 41 4.29 -3.91 -4.22
CA SER A 41 3.30 -4.85 -4.76
C SER A 41 3.38 -5.10 -6.28
N ALA A 42 4.18 -4.33 -7.01
CA ALA A 42 4.31 -4.45 -8.47
C ALA A 42 4.76 -5.85 -8.90
N PHE A 43 4.19 -6.34 -10.00
CA PHE A 43 4.49 -7.68 -10.58
C PHE A 43 4.14 -8.89 -9.70
N LEU A 44 3.51 -8.68 -8.54
CA LEU A 44 3.12 -9.75 -7.61
C LEU A 44 1.65 -10.12 -7.77
N ASP A 45 1.38 -11.43 -7.67
CA ASP A 45 0.02 -11.95 -7.50
C ASP A 45 -0.56 -11.63 -6.11
N SER A 46 -1.86 -11.89 -5.92
CA SER A 46 -2.58 -11.56 -4.69
C SER A 46 -1.98 -12.19 -3.43
N ASP A 47 -1.49 -13.43 -3.52
CA ASP A 47 -0.94 -14.15 -2.37
C ASP A 47 0.45 -13.63 -2.03
N GLN A 48 1.27 -13.38 -3.04
CA GLN A 48 2.58 -12.77 -2.91
C GLN A 48 2.49 -11.37 -2.30
N ARG A 49 1.52 -10.53 -2.71
CA ARG A 49 1.29 -9.21 -2.10
C ARG A 49 1.04 -9.30 -0.59
N ILE A 50 0.20 -10.24 -0.16
CA ILE A 50 -0.08 -10.47 1.27
C ILE A 50 1.19 -10.89 2.01
N VAL A 51 1.96 -11.83 1.43
CA VAL A 51 3.20 -12.32 2.04
C VAL A 51 4.23 -11.20 2.16
N ILE A 52 4.45 -10.42 1.11
CA ILE A 52 5.39 -9.29 1.11
C ILE A 52 4.97 -8.23 2.13
N SER A 53 3.69 -7.87 2.15
CA SER A 53 3.17 -6.85 3.08
C SER A 53 3.42 -7.26 4.54
N LYS A 54 3.19 -8.54 4.87
CA LYS A 54 3.48 -9.09 6.20
C LYS A 54 4.97 -9.02 6.54
N VAL A 55 5.84 -9.33 5.58
CA VAL A 55 7.30 -9.30 5.77
C VAL A 55 7.77 -7.86 6.03
N ILE A 56 7.36 -6.90 5.21
CA ILE A 56 7.73 -5.49 5.38
C ILE A 56 7.25 -4.97 6.74
N LYS A 57 5.96 -5.14 7.06
CA LYS A 57 5.39 -4.65 8.32
C LYS A 57 6.10 -5.25 9.54
N ARG A 58 6.31 -6.58 9.52
CA ARG A 58 7.00 -7.27 10.61
C ARG A 58 8.43 -6.79 10.77
N PHE A 59 9.18 -6.64 9.68
CA PHE A 59 10.57 -6.20 9.73
C PHE A 59 10.68 -4.79 10.33
N ILE A 60 9.90 -3.84 9.81
CA ILE A 60 9.93 -2.44 10.26
C ILE A 60 9.55 -2.34 11.74
N TYR A 61 8.50 -3.06 12.16
CA TYR A 61 8.06 -3.10 13.55
C TYR A 61 9.12 -3.71 14.48
N GLN A 62 9.67 -4.87 14.12
CA GLN A 62 10.65 -5.57 14.97
C GLN A 62 11.97 -4.81 15.10
N ARG A 63 12.41 -4.15 14.03
CA ARG A 63 13.66 -3.36 14.02
C ARG A 63 13.47 -1.94 14.55
N LYS A 64 12.24 -1.53 14.90
CA LYS A 64 11.87 -0.18 15.34
C LYS A 64 12.38 0.89 14.35
N LYS A 65 12.17 0.66 13.06
CA LYS A 65 12.60 1.56 11.97
C LYS A 65 11.40 2.31 11.40
N CYS A 66 11.67 3.27 10.54
CA CYS A 66 10.64 3.99 9.77
C CYS A 66 10.65 3.52 8.31
N ALA A 67 9.47 3.47 7.67
CA ALA A 67 9.36 3.23 6.24
C ALA A 67 8.38 4.21 5.60
N PHE A 68 8.73 4.70 4.41
CA PHE A 68 7.78 5.31 3.48
C PHE A 68 7.53 4.33 2.35
N ILE A 69 6.25 4.15 2.04
CA ILE A 69 5.81 3.16 1.05
C ILE A 69 4.84 3.85 0.11
N VAL A 70 5.15 3.82 -1.18
CA VAL A 70 4.25 4.26 -2.25
C VAL A 70 3.49 3.04 -2.74
N GLU A 71 2.16 3.13 -2.79
CA GLU A 71 1.30 2.03 -3.22
C GLU A 71 0.07 2.54 -3.95
N HIS A 72 -0.35 1.77 -4.95
CA HIS A 72 -1.61 1.95 -5.65
C HIS A 72 -2.67 0.93 -5.20
N ASP A 73 -2.26 -0.17 -4.55
CA ASP A 73 -3.18 -1.14 -3.97
C ASP A 73 -3.62 -0.66 -2.57
N LEU A 74 -4.88 -0.25 -2.44
CA LEU A 74 -5.44 0.27 -1.18
C LEU A 74 -5.37 -0.75 -0.05
N ILE A 75 -5.48 -2.05 -0.33
CA ILE A 75 -5.45 -3.09 0.72
C ILE A 75 -4.02 -3.21 1.24
N VAL A 76 -3.03 -3.27 0.35
CA VAL A 76 -1.61 -3.31 0.71
C VAL A 76 -1.21 -2.04 1.46
N GLY A 77 -1.52 -0.86 0.90
CA GLY A 77 -1.20 0.43 1.48
C GLY A 77 -1.79 0.60 2.88
N THR A 78 -3.09 0.32 3.06
CA THR A 78 -3.73 0.44 4.38
C THR A 78 -3.29 -0.62 5.38
N TYR A 79 -2.88 -1.81 4.91
CA TYR A 79 -2.32 -2.83 5.80
C TYR A 79 -0.95 -2.41 6.34
N LEU A 80 -0.12 -1.79 5.51
CA LEU A 80 1.24 -1.37 5.85
C LEU A 80 1.30 -0.07 6.65
N ALA A 81 0.38 0.86 6.39
CA ALA A 81 0.45 2.22 6.92
C ALA A 81 0.00 2.32 8.39
N ASP A 82 0.75 3.09 9.18
CA ASP A 82 0.28 3.69 10.44
C ASP A 82 -0.29 5.10 10.20
N LYS A 83 0.26 5.81 9.22
CA LYS A 83 -0.17 7.12 8.72
C LYS A 83 -0.10 7.14 7.19
N VAL A 84 -0.87 8.01 6.58
CA VAL A 84 -0.92 8.17 5.11
C VAL A 84 -0.60 9.60 4.71
N ILE A 85 0.02 9.74 3.54
CA ILE A 85 0.23 11.01 2.85
C ILE A 85 -0.56 10.91 1.55
N VAL A 86 -1.52 11.83 1.37
CA VAL A 86 -2.29 11.91 0.13
C VAL A 86 -1.58 12.86 -0.83
N PHE A 87 -1.57 12.52 -2.11
CA PHE A 87 -1.12 13.38 -3.19
C PHE A 87 -2.33 13.81 -4.03
N GLU A 88 -2.37 15.07 -4.41
CA GLU A 88 -3.39 15.67 -5.28
C GLU A 88 -2.73 16.50 -6.37
N GLY A 89 -3.45 16.74 -7.46
CA GLY A 89 -3.01 17.62 -8.53
C GLY A 89 -3.38 17.06 -9.89
N GLU A 90 -2.63 17.49 -10.89
CA GLU A 90 -2.82 17.11 -12.28
C GLU A 90 -1.53 16.42 -12.76
N PRO A 91 -1.58 15.14 -13.16
CA PRO A 91 -0.41 14.39 -13.60
C PRO A 91 0.35 15.13 -14.70
N GLY A 92 1.66 15.28 -14.52
CA GLY A 92 2.53 16.00 -15.48
C GLY A 92 2.45 17.53 -15.41
N VAL A 93 1.56 18.11 -14.60
CA VAL A 93 1.39 19.57 -14.49
C VAL A 93 1.75 20.08 -13.11
N ARG A 94 1.09 19.59 -12.05
CA ARG A 94 1.34 20.03 -10.67
C ARG A 94 0.93 18.95 -9.68
N SER A 95 1.64 18.87 -8.55
CA SER A 95 1.29 17.99 -7.44
C SER A 95 1.41 18.70 -6.09
N ARG A 96 0.58 18.28 -5.14
CA ARG A 96 0.58 18.71 -3.75
C ARG A 96 0.53 17.47 -2.86
N ALA A 97 1.49 17.35 -1.95
CA ALA A 97 1.48 16.36 -0.89
C ALA A 97 0.87 16.97 0.39
N TYR A 98 0.02 16.20 1.05
CA TYR A 98 -0.49 16.57 2.38
C TYR A 98 0.51 16.21 3.48
N LYS A 99 0.29 16.74 4.69
CA LYS A 99 1.03 16.29 5.88
C LYS A 99 0.62 14.85 6.22
N PRO A 100 1.52 14.03 6.82
CA PRO A 100 1.15 12.70 7.32
C PRO A 100 -0.04 12.78 8.28
N MET A 101 -1.08 12.00 8.03
CA MET A 101 -2.31 11.96 8.83
C MET A 101 -2.74 10.53 9.12
N ASP A 102 -3.72 10.36 10.01
CA ASP A 102 -4.29 9.04 10.27
C ASP A 102 -4.99 8.48 9.01
N LEU A 103 -5.13 7.14 8.97
CA LEU A 103 -5.71 6.46 7.82
C LEU A 103 -7.13 6.94 7.50
N GLN A 104 -7.96 7.22 8.49
CA GLN A 104 -9.36 7.59 8.24
C GLN A 104 -9.45 8.96 7.56
N SER A 105 -8.73 9.95 8.08
CA SER A 105 -8.66 11.29 7.50
C SER A 105 -8.10 11.25 6.07
N GLY A 106 -6.97 10.58 5.86
CA GLY A 106 -6.35 10.54 4.54
C GLY A 106 -7.17 9.76 3.52
N MET A 107 -7.75 8.62 3.91
CA MET A 107 -8.64 7.88 3.00
C MET A 107 -9.88 8.67 2.65
N ASN A 108 -10.47 9.44 3.57
CA ASN A 108 -11.61 10.30 3.25
C ASN A 108 -11.25 11.37 2.20
N ILE A 109 -10.06 11.97 2.28
CA ILE A 109 -9.57 12.94 1.28
C ILE A 109 -9.36 12.23 -0.07
N PHE A 110 -8.58 11.15 -0.08
CA PHE A 110 -8.27 10.39 -1.29
C PHE A 110 -9.52 9.93 -2.03
N LEU A 111 -10.50 9.37 -1.31
CA LEU A 111 -11.74 8.85 -1.88
C LEU A 111 -12.67 9.95 -2.39
N LYS A 112 -12.68 11.11 -1.73
CA LYS A 112 -13.43 12.27 -2.21
C LYS A 112 -12.92 12.73 -3.58
N ASN A 113 -11.62 12.66 -3.82
CA ASN A 113 -11.04 13.04 -5.11
C ASN A 113 -11.31 12.03 -6.23
N LEU A 114 -11.65 10.79 -5.87
CA LEU A 114 -12.02 9.75 -6.83
C LEU A 114 -13.52 9.74 -7.17
N ASP A 115 -14.34 10.61 -6.57
CA ASP A 115 -15.81 10.54 -6.62
C ASP A 115 -16.39 9.16 -6.25
N VAL A 116 -15.67 8.40 -5.40
CA VAL A 116 -16.05 7.05 -4.99
C VAL A 116 -16.19 6.99 -3.47
N THR A 117 -17.36 6.55 -2.99
CA THR A 117 -17.57 6.33 -1.55
C THR A 117 -17.30 4.88 -1.16
N PHE A 118 -16.65 4.67 0.00
CA PHE A 118 -16.41 3.33 0.56
C PHE A 118 -17.16 3.11 1.87
N ARG A 119 -17.54 1.85 2.14
CA ARG A 119 -18.07 1.37 3.42
C ARG A 119 -17.20 0.25 3.98
N ARG A 120 -17.18 0.06 5.30
CA ARG A 120 -16.63 -1.17 5.90
C ARG A 120 -17.66 -2.28 5.82
N ASP A 121 -17.23 -3.45 5.38
CA ASP A 121 -18.02 -4.67 5.46
C ASP A 121 -18.17 -5.10 6.92
N SER A 122 -19.38 -5.37 7.38
CA SER A 122 -19.66 -5.70 8.79
C SER A 122 -19.12 -7.07 9.21
N THR A 123 -18.83 -7.95 8.24
CA THR A 123 -18.40 -9.33 8.54
C THR A 123 -16.88 -9.46 8.61
N ASN A 124 -16.16 -8.75 7.74
CA ASN A 124 -14.70 -8.88 7.62
C ASN A 124 -13.95 -7.55 7.69
N TYR A 125 -14.65 -6.44 7.97
CA TYR A 125 -14.12 -5.08 8.10
C TYR A 125 -13.35 -4.57 6.88
N ARG A 126 -13.43 -5.27 5.73
CA ARG A 126 -12.77 -4.85 4.50
C ARG A 126 -13.46 -3.63 3.93
N PRO A 127 -12.69 -2.66 3.39
CA PRO A 127 -13.27 -1.54 2.66
C PRO A 127 -13.93 -2.05 1.36
N ARG A 128 -15.18 -1.63 1.10
CA ARG A 128 -15.98 -1.95 -0.08
C ARG A 128 -16.41 -0.67 -0.79
N VAL A 129 -16.18 -0.60 -2.10
CA VAL A 129 -16.67 0.47 -2.98
C VAL A 129 -18.20 0.45 -3.03
N ASN A 130 -18.85 1.60 -2.89
CA ASN A 130 -20.26 1.77 -3.21
C ASN A 130 -20.43 1.99 -4.71
N LYS A 131 -21.47 1.38 -5.30
CA LYS A 131 -21.80 1.63 -6.71
C LYS A 131 -22.31 3.07 -6.88
N PRO A 132 -21.88 3.81 -7.92
CA PRO A 132 -22.34 5.17 -8.19
C PRO A 132 -23.87 5.26 -8.23
N GLY A 133 -24.45 6.22 -7.51
CA GLY A 133 -25.88 6.48 -7.50
C GLY A 133 -26.72 5.48 -6.69
N SER A 134 -26.11 4.49 -6.04
CA SER A 134 -26.81 3.57 -5.14
C SER A 134 -27.36 4.29 -3.90
N ALA A 135 -28.41 3.73 -3.26
CA ALA A 135 -28.96 4.31 -2.02
C ALA A 135 -27.89 4.55 -0.95
N LYS A 136 -26.92 3.63 -0.87
CA LYS A 136 -25.76 3.68 0.05
C LYS A 136 -24.69 4.70 -0.35
N ASP A 137 -24.70 5.16 -1.59
CA ASP A 137 -23.86 6.24 -2.10
C ASP A 137 -24.51 7.61 -1.83
N LYS A 138 -25.85 7.68 -1.94
CA LYS A 138 -26.67 8.87 -1.70
C LYS A 138 -26.94 9.17 -0.21
N THR A 139 -26.59 8.27 0.71
CA THR A 139 -26.84 8.51 2.14
C THR A 139 -25.76 9.46 2.68
N PRO A 140 -26.12 10.65 3.22
CA PRO A 140 -25.14 11.49 3.89
C PRO A 140 -24.61 10.75 5.12
N LYS A 141 -23.29 10.65 5.26
CA LYS A 141 -22.64 10.11 6.46
C LYS A 141 -23.13 10.92 7.67
N ARG A 142 -23.99 10.33 8.51
CA ARG A 142 -24.18 10.81 9.89
C ARG A 142 -22.78 10.88 10.52
N ARG A 143 -22.42 12.06 11.01
CA ARG A 143 -21.22 12.29 11.80
C ARG A 143 -21.46 11.68 13.19
N GLU A 144 -20.86 10.53 13.44
CA GLU A 144 -20.57 10.02 14.79
C GLU A 144 -19.08 9.73 14.85
#